data_AF-A0A239WL77-F1
#
_entry.id   AF-A0A239WL77-F1
#
_cell.length_a   1.000
_cell.length_b   1.000
_cell.length_c   1.000
_cell.angle_alpha   90.00
_cell.angle_beta   90.00
_cell.angle_gamma   90.00
#
_symmetry.space_group_name_H-M   'P 1'
#
loop_
_entity.id
_entity.type
_entity.pdbx_description
1 polymer ?
#
loop_
_entity_poly.entity_id
_entity_poly.type
_entity_poly.pdbx_seq_one_letter_code
_entity_poly.pdbx_strand_id
1 'polypeptide(L)'
;MGDYLSLKETAELLNVNPETLRRWDNSGKFKSLRHPINNYRVYTQEQVENFVSDISNELIYVPKLKFITEEKAIPFFETKFGSLFNADALELLRQLDSNSVDLIFADPPYNIKKAHWDIFSSQNEYLEWTREWVIEAHRVLKDNGSLYICGFSEILADIKFVTSKYFHSCKWLIWFYRNKANLGKDWGRSHESILLLRKSGKFIFNIDEVRIPYNDHTVKYPQRSQADSSQYSNSAKNNYVWEPNPLGAKPKDVLEIPTISNGSWERSLHPTQKPVELLRRIILSSSNNDSVILDPFGGSGTTYAVAEAYQRKWIGCELSKEYCTAIQDRILDESHIQRILVGNDEISSQKRRKKLRG
;
A
#
# COMPACT_ATOMS: atom_id res chain seq x y z
N MET A 1 1.45 36.70 -41.82
CA MET A 1 2.35 36.99 -40.68
C MET A 1 1.91 36.05 -39.58
N GLY A 2 2.78 35.18 -39.08
CA GLY A 2 2.38 34.28 -37.98
C GLY A 2 2.14 35.10 -36.72
N ASP A 3 1.00 34.88 -36.06
CA ASP A 3 0.65 35.57 -34.82
C ASP A 3 1.51 35.05 -33.68
N TYR A 4 2.65 35.70 -33.49
CA TYR A 4 3.58 35.46 -32.39
C TYR A 4 3.17 36.31 -31.19
N LEU A 5 2.92 35.66 -30.07
CA LEU A 5 2.67 36.28 -28.77
C LEU A 5 4.00 36.53 -28.06
N SER A 6 4.13 37.72 -27.48
CA SER A 6 5.26 38.03 -26.61
C SER A 6 5.17 37.26 -25.30
N LEU A 7 6.28 37.21 -24.57
CA LEU A 7 6.35 36.59 -23.24
C LEU A 7 5.34 37.21 -22.25
N LYS A 8 5.07 38.51 -22.34
CA LYS A 8 4.14 39.20 -21.45
C LYS A 8 2.69 38.83 -21.78
N GLU A 9 2.31 38.86 -23.05
CA GLU A 9 0.97 38.48 -23.52
C GLU A 9 0.68 37.01 -23.20
N THR A 10 1.67 36.13 -23.39
CA THR A 10 1.55 34.71 -23.04
C THR A 10 1.39 34.50 -21.53
N ALA A 11 2.09 35.29 -20.71
CA ALA A 11 1.98 35.22 -19.25
C ALA A 11 0.58 35.64 -18.77
N GLU A 12 0.01 36.68 -19.39
CA GLU A 12 -1.34 37.15 -19.12
C GLU A 12 -2.39 36.11 -19.52
N LEU A 13 -2.27 35.49 -20.71
CA LEU A 13 -3.17 34.42 -21.16
C LEU A 13 -3.16 33.18 -20.26
N LEU A 14 -1.98 32.82 -19.75
CA LEU A 14 -1.82 31.67 -18.85
C LEU A 14 -2.05 32.01 -17.38
N ASN A 15 -2.35 33.27 -17.06
CA ASN A 15 -2.50 33.78 -15.69
C ASN A 15 -1.31 33.44 -14.77
N VAL A 16 -0.07 33.61 -15.27
CA VAL A 16 1.17 33.37 -14.51
C VAL A 16 2.10 34.59 -14.57
N ASN A 17 3.07 34.64 -13.65
CA ASN A 17 4.11 35.67 -13.70
C ASN A 17 5.07 35.42 -14.89
N PRO A 18 5.49 36.45 -15.65
CA PRO A 18 6.53 36.35 -16.70
C PRO A 18 7.80 35.59 -16.29
N GLU A 19 8.25 35.71 -15.04
CA GLU A 19 9.42 34.96 -14.54
C GLU A 19 9.14 33.46 -14.40
N THR A 20 7.89 33.07 -14.21
CA THR A 20 7.47 31.66 -14.20
C THR A 20 7.61 31.06 -15.61
N LEU A 21 7.22 31.79 -16.66
CA LEU A 21 7.43 31.37 -18.05
C LEU A 21 8.91 31.20 -18.38
N ARG A 22 9.77 32.09 -17.88
CA ARG A 22 11.23 31.98 -18.06
C ARG A 22 11.79 30.73 -17.39
N ARG A 23 11.31 30.39 -16.20
CA ARG A 23 11.69 29.14 -15.52
C ARG A 23 11.22 27.92 -16.31
N TRP A 24 10.00 27.93 -16.84
CA TRP A 24 9.47 26.83 -17.65
C TRP A 24 10.25 26.64 -18.95
N ASP A 25 10.60 27.72 -19.64
CA ASP A 25 11.47 27.71 -20.82
C ASP A 25 12.84 27.08 -20.50
N ASN A 26 13.48 27.51 -19.40
CA ASN A 26 14.78 26.98 -18.97
C ASN A 26 14.73 25.51 -18.56
N SER A 27 13.62 25.06 -17.95
CA SER A 27 13.41 23.67 -17.55
C SER A 27 12.97 22.74 -18.68
N GLY A 28 12.61 23.30 -19.85
CA GLY A 28 12.05 22.56 -20.98
C GLY A 28 10.54 22.27 -20.88
N LYS A 29 9.85 22.72 -19.81
CA LYS A 29 8.40 22.50 -19.61
C LYS A 29 7.54 23.23 -20.64
N PHE A 30 7.91 24.45 -21.04
CA PHE A 30 7.21 25.20 -22.08
C PHE A 30 8.19 26.10 -22.83
N LYS A 31 8.69 25.60 -23.95
CA LYS A 31 9.87 26.15 -24.63
C LYS A 31 9.50 27.31 -25.57
N SER A 32 10.17 28.45 -25.42
CA SER A 32 9.94 29.61 -26.29
C SER A 32 10.60 29.44 -27.67
N LEU A 33 10.03 30.11 -28.66
CA LEU A 33 10.64 30.34 -29.97
C LEU A 33 11.38 31.68 -29.99
N ARG A 34 12.20 31.88 -31.02
CA ARG A 34 12.89 33.15 -31.27
C ARG A 34 12.24 33.85 -32.46
N HIS A 35 11.80 35.09 -32.24
CA HIS A 35 11.14 35.87 -33.28
C HIS A 35 12.14 36.18 -34.41
N PRO A 36 11.77 35.97 -35.69
CA PRO A 36 12.72 35.98 -36.81
C PRO A 36 13.36 37.35 -37.08
N ILE A 37 12.75 38.45 -36.62
CA ILE A 37 13.23 39.82 -36.91
C ILE A 37 14.03 40.42 -35.75
N ASN A 38 13.59 40.22 -34.50
CA ASN A 38 14.13 40.91 -33.33
C ASN A 38 14.67 39.95 -32.25
N ASN A 39 14.67 38.64 -32.52
CA ASN A 39 15.23 37.58 -31.68
C ASN A 39 14.66 37.49 -30.25
N TYR A 40 13.56 38.19 -29.96
CA TYR A 40 12.87 38.08 -28.68
C TYR A 40 12.20 36.71 -28.52
N ARG A 41 12.00 36.30 -27.26
CA ARG A 41 11.23 35.10 -26.92
C ARG A 41 9.76 35.33 -27.29
N VAL A 42 9.23 34.43 -28.09
CA VAL A 42 7.83 34.46 -28.53
C VAL A 42 7.24 33.05 -28.49
N TYR A 43 5.92 33.00 -28.49
CA TYR A 43 5.12 31.78 -28.52
C TYR A 43 4.12 31.91 -29.65
N THR A 44 3.76 30.81 -30.33
CA THR A 44 2.63 30.87 -31.27
C THR A 44 1.33 30.72 -30.51
N GLN A 45 0.24 31.27 -31.05
CA GLN A 45 -1.09 31.09 -30.45
C GLN A 45 -1.45 29.60 -30.31
N GLU A 46 -1.23 28.80 -31.36
CA GLU A 46 -1.44 27.34 -31.35
C GLU A 46 -0.62 26.65 -30.25
N GLN A 47 0.62 27.07 -30.02
CA GLN A 47 1.47 26.52 -28.96
C GLN A 47 0.91 26.81 -27.56
N VAL A 48 0.37 28.01 -27.35
CA VAL A 48 -0.27 28.39 -26.07
C VAL A 48 -1.58 27.63 -25.89
N GLU A 49 -2.41 27.54 -26.93
CA GLU A 49 -3.68 26.80 -26.90
C GLU A 49 -3.48 25.30 -26.62
N ASN A 50 -2.50 24.66 -27.28
CA ASN A 50 -2.15 23.27 -27.02
C ASN A 50 -1.64 23.08 -25.58
N PHE A 51 -0.81 23.99 -25.08
CA PHE A 51 -0.32 23.93 -23.71
C PHE A 51 -1.42 24.15 -22.66
N VAL A 52 -2.38 25.05 -22.93
CA VAL A 52 -3.57 25.22 -22.09
C VAL A 52 -4.44 23.98 -22.16
N SER A 53 -4.62 23.38 -23.34
CA SER A 53 -5.36 22.13 -23.51
C SER A 53 -4.70 20.98 -22.73
N ASP A 54 -3.37 20.84 -22.81
CA ASP A 54 -2.62 19.84 -22.04
C ASP A 54 -2.74 20.06 -20.53
N ILE A 55 -2.58 21.31 -20.06
CA ILE A 55 -2.80 21.68 -18.65
C ILE A 55 -4.26 21.47 -18.23
N SER A 56 -5.22 21.76 -19.10
CA SER A 56 -6.64 21.60 -18.83
C SER A 56 -7.03 20.12 -18.84
N ASN A 57 -6.39 19.29 -19.65
CA ASN A 57 -6.53 17.83 -19.60
C ASN A 57 -5.84 17.25 -18.35
N GLU A 58 -4.78 17.89 -17.83
CA GLU A 58 -4.18 17.57 -16.52
C GLU A 58 -5.07 18.04 -15.33
N LEU A 59 -5.91 19.09 -15.49
CA LEU A 59 -6.77 19.66 -14.44
C LEU A 59 -8.25 19.23 -14.54
N ILE A 60 -8.69 18.75 -15.69
CA ILE A 60 -10.04 18.28 -16.01
C ILE A 60 -9.93 16.86 -16.56
N TYR A 61 -9.40 15.95 -15.75
CA TYR A 61 -9.81 14.56 -15.89
C TYR A 61 -11.23 14.44 -15.34
N VAL A 62 -12.22 14.50 -16.23
CA VAL A 62 -13.54 13.96 -15.92
C VAL A 62 -13.33 12.44 -15.89
N PRO A 63 -13.52 11.76 -14.74
CA PRO A 63 -13.43 10.32 -14.71
C PRO A 63 -14.33 9.77 -15.80
N LYS A 64 -13.80 8.88 -16.65
CA LYS A 64 -14.65 8.11 -17.55
C LYS A 64 -15.69 7.46 -16.64
N LEU A 65 -16.90 8.02 -16.63
CA LEU A 65 -18.07 7.42 -16.01
C LEU A 65 -18.29 6.10 -16.75
N LYS A 66 -17.61 5.05 -16.32
CA LYS A 66 -18.08 3.69 -16.53
C LYS A 66 -19.45 3.67 -15.86
N PHE A 67 -20.48 3.44 -16.65
CA PHE A 67 -21.83 3.20 -16.14
C PHE A 67 -21.74 2.14 -15.03
N ILE A 68 -22.07 2.55 -13.81
CA ILE A 68 -22.24 1.61 -12.71
C ILE A 68 -23.45 0.77 -13.10
N THR A 69 -23.23 -0.51 -13.37
CA THR A 69 -24.33 -1.45 -13.50
C THR A 69 -25.06 -1.49 -12.15
N GLU A 70 -26.36 -1.19 -12.14
CA GLU A 70 -27.19 -1.24 -10.91
C GLU A 70 -27.29 -2.66 -10.32
N GLU A 71 -26.91 -3.68 -11.08
CA GLU A 71 -26.85 -5.05 -10.61
C GLU A 71 -25.68 -5.26 -9.63
N LYS A 72 -26.01 -5.71 -8.41
CA LYS A 72 -25.02 -6.10 -7.40
C LYS A 72 -24.14 -7.22 -7.95
N ALA A 73 -22.83 -7.10 -7.74
CA ALA A 73 -21.88 -8.14 -8.11
C ALA A 73 -22.26 -9.47 -7.46
N ILE A 74 -22.22 -10.53 -8.25
CA ILE A 74 -22.45 -11.89 -7.78
C ILE A 74 -21.10 -12.48 -7.38
N PRO A 75 -20.98 -13.08 -6.18
CA PRO A 75 -19.76 -13.75 -5.77
C PRO A 75 -19.35 -14.86 -6.74
N PHE A 76 -18.06 -14.93 -7.05
CA PHE A 76 -17.44 -16.04 -7.75
C PHE A 76 -17.44 -17.31 -6.89
N PHE A 77 -17.12 -17.18 -5.61
CA PHE A 77 -17.25 -18.24 -4.61
C PHE A 77 -17.45 -17.62 -3.22
N GLU A 78 -18.04 -18.39 -2.30
CA GLU A 78 -18.28 -17.96 -0.92
C GLU A 78 -17.96 -19.07 0.07
N THR A 79 -17.64 -18.66 1.30
CA THR A 79 -17.59 -19.50 2.50
C THR A 79 -18.55 -18.94 3.55
N LYS A 80 -18.56 -19.55 4.74
CA LYS A 80 -19.23 -18.97 5.91
C LYS A 80 -18.63 -17.65 6.41
N PHE A 81 -17.38 -17.33 6.03
CA PHE A 81 -16.69 -16.13 6.50
C PHE A 81 -16.54 -15.05 5.42
N GLY A 82 -16.61 -15.38 4.14
CA GLY A 82 -16.44 -14.34 3.13
C GLY A 82 -16.76 -14.74 1.70
N SER A 83 -16.66 -13.74 0.83
CA SER A 83 -17.07 -13.84 -0.57
C SER A 83 -15.95 -13.30 -1.45
N LEU A 84 -15.59 -14.06 -2.49
CA LEU A 84 -14.66 -13.63 -3.53
C LEU A 84 -15.45 -13.20 -4.76
N PHE A 85 -15.09 -12.06 -5.34
CA PHE A 85 -15.69 -11.52 -6.55
C PHE A 85 -14.64 -11.53 -7.68
N ASN A 86 -15.03 -12.03 -8.86
CA ASN A 86 -14.23 -11.86 -10.06
C ASN A 86 -14.65 -10.56 -10.75
N ALA A 87 -14.05 -9.44 -10.34
CA ALA A 87 -14.46 -8.10 -10.75
C ALA A 87 -13.26 -7.14 -10.79
N ASP A 88 -13.50 -5.94 -11.32
CA ASP A 88 -12.57 -4.82 -11.13
C ASP A 88 -12.63 -4.32 -9.68
N ALA A 89 -11.47 -4.02 -9.10
CA ALA A 89 -11.32 -3.56 -7.73
C ALA A 89 -12.18 -2.33 -7.41
N LEU A 90 -12.20 -1.35 -8.31
CA LEU A 90 -12.90 -0.09 -8.12
C LEU A 90 -14.41 -0.27 -8.31
N GLU A 91 -14.81 -1.12 -9.25
CA GLU A 91 -16.22 -1.49 -9.43
C GLU A 91 -16.78 -2.17 -8.17
N LEU A 92 -16.06 -3.13 -7.57
CA LEU A 92 -16.48 -3.75 -6.31
C LEU A 92 -16.51 -2.72 -5.17
N LEU A 93 -15.46 -1.92 -5.00
CA LEU A 93 -15.36 -0.92 -3.95
C LEU A 93 -16.54 0.04 -3.95
N ARG A 94 -16.98 0.51 -5.12
CA ARG A 94 -18.14 1.41 -5.28
C ARG A 94 -19.47 0.78 -4.85
N GLN A 95 -19.59 -0.54 -4.90
CA GLN A 95 -20.80 -1.27 -4.49
C GLN A 95 -20.85 -1.53 -2.99
N LEU A 96 -19.73 -1.44 -2.28
CA LEU A 96 -19.70 -1.67 -0.84
C LEU A 96 -20.29 -0.49 -0.06
N ASP A 97 -20.98 -0.79 1.04
CA ASP A 97 -21.53 0.22 1.93
C ASP A 97 -20.41 1.03 2.61
N SER A 98 -20.69 2.31 2.89
CA SER A 98 -19.77 3.14 3.66
C SER A 98 -19.65 2.64 5.09
N ASN A 99 -18.47 2.78 5.70
CA ASN A 99 -18.20 2.35 7.08
C ASN A 99 -18.55 0.87 7.36
N SER A 100 -18.29 -0.02 6.41
CA SER A 100 -18.60 -1.45 6.49
C SER A 100 -17.37 -2.33 6.77
N VAL A 101 -16.16 -1.83 6.51
CA VAL A 101 -14.90 -2.60 6.55
C VAL A 101 -14.01 -2.16 7.72
N ASP A 102 -13.41 -3.11 8.45
CA ASP A 102 -12.51 -2.83 9.58
C ASP A 102 -11.05 -2.69 9.15
N LEU A 103 -10.61 -3.51 8.19
CA LEU A 103 -9.23 -3.54 7.71
C LEU A 103 -9.20 -3.72 6.20
N ILE A 104 -8.37 -2.93 5.52
CA ILE A 104 -8.03 -3.16 4.11
C ILE A 104 -6.56 -3.49 4.01
N PHE A 105 -6.22 -4.59 3.34
CA PHE A 105 -4.86 -4.84 2.85
C PHE A 105 -4.88 -4.78 1.33
N ALA A 106 -4.07 -3.91 0.75
CA ALA A 106 -3.98 -3.70 -0.68
C ALA A 106 -2.55 -3.94 -1.15
N ASP A 107 -2.38 -4.85 -2.11
CA ASP A 107 -1.15 -5.09 -2.86
C ASP A 107 -1.39 -4.74 -4.34
N PRO A 108 -1.57 -3.44 -4.67
CA PRO A 108 -1.96 -3.02 -6.01
C PRO A 108 -0.85 -3.28 -7.06
N PRO A 109 -1.16 -3.21 -8.36
CA PRO A 109 -0.14 -3.01 -9.41
C PRO A 109 0.82 -1.87 -9.07
N TYR A 110 2.06 -2.01 -9.52
CA TYR A 110 3.17 -1.12 -9.23
C TYR A 110 3.57 -0.25 -10.45
N ASN A 111 2.86 -0.37 -11.58
CA ASN A 111 3.18 0.23 -12.87
C ASN A 111 4.65 0.00 -13.31
N ILE A 112 5.18 -1.20 -13.05
CA ILE A 112 6.56 -1.59 -13.39
C ILE A 112 6.63 -2.43 -14.67
N LYS A 113 5.52 -2.50 -15.44
CA LYS A 113 5.39 -3.21 -16.71
C LYS A 113 5.76 -4.71 -16.62
N LYS A 114 5.57 -5.34 -15.46
CA LYS A 114 5.90 -6.77 -15.26
C LYS A 114 4.79 -7.74 -15.67
N ALA A 115 3.57 -7.24 -15.81
CA ALA A 115 2.41 -7.99 -16.27
C ALA A 115 1.49 -7.09 -17.11
N HIS A 116 0.58 -7.68 -17.89
CA HIS A 116 -0.30 -6.91 -18.80
C HIS A 116 -1.25 -5.96 -18.05
N TRP A 117 -1.60 -6.27 -16.80
CA TRP A 117 -2.41 -5.44 -15.90
C TRP A 117 -1.61 -4.36 -15.15
N ASP A 118 -0.30 -4.28 -15.39
CA ASP A 118 0.67 -3.40 -14.73
C ASP A 118 1.23 -2.33 -15.70
N ILE A 119 0.39 -1.87 -16.64
CA ILE A 119 0.75 -0.93 -17.71
C ILE A 119 -0.20 0.26 -17.67
N PHE A 120 0.30 1.41 -17.20
CA PHE A 120 -0.37 2.70 -17.31
C PHE A 120 0.33 3.55 -18.37
N SER A 121 -0.40 4.43 -19.05
CA SER A 121 0.16 5.31 -20.09
C SER A 121 1.12 6.35 -19.50
N SER A 122 0.94 6.70 -18.22
CA SER A 122 1.82 7.59 -17.47
C SER A 122 1.81 7.29 -15.96
N GLN A 123 2.79 7.83 -15.22
CA GLN A 123 2.79 7.82 -13.76
C GLN A 123 1.60 8.60 -13.18
N ASN A 124 1.17 9.69 -13.83
CA ASN A 124 0.02 10.48 -13.40
C ASN A 124 -1.28 9.68 -13.49
N GLU A 125 -1.48 8.93 -14.58
CA GLU A 125 -2.66 8.06 -14.73
C GLU A 125 -2.71 6.99 -13.63
N TYR A 126 -1.55 6.37 -13.32
CA TYR A 126 -1.44 5.43 -12.20
C TYR A 126 -1.81 6.08 -10.86
N LEU A 127 -1.34 7.31 -10.60
CA LEU A 127 -1.63 8.02 -9.36
C LEU A 127 -3.09 8.44 -9.26
N GLU A 128 -3.74 8.82 -10.36
CA GLU A 128 -5.16 9.16 -10.34
C GLU A 128 -6.03 7.92 -10.15
N TRP A 129 -5.75 6.83 -10.87
CA TRP A 129 -6.40 5.54 -10.61
C TRP A 129 -6.19 5.10 -9.15
N THR A 130 -4.97 5.29 -8.62
CA THR A 130 -4.68 4.98 -7.22
C THR A 130 -5.50 5.83 -6.26
N ARG A 131 -5.61 7.11 -6.55
CA ARG A 131 -6.40 8.05 -5.77
C ARG A 131 -7.87 7.66 -5.76
N GLU A 132 -8.44 7.22 -6.89
CA GLU A 132 -9.84 6.78 -6.96
C GLU A 132 -10.13 5.61 -6.01
N TRP A 133 -9.38 4.51 -6.10
CA TRP A 133 -9.64 3.36 -5.23
C TRP A 133 -9.31 3.65 -3.77
N VAL A 134 -8.34 4.51 -3.47
CA VAL A 134 -8.02 4.90 -2.08
C VAL A 134 -9.12 5.76 -1.46
N ILE A 135 -9.77 6.64 -2.23
CA ILE A 135 -10.94 7.40 -1.76
C ILE A 135 -12.09 6.45 -1.42
N GLU A 136 -12.36 5.48 -2.29
CA GLU A 136 -13.37 4.46 -2.01
C GLU A 136 -12.99 3.57 -0.81
N ALA A 137 -11.72 3.17 -0.70
CA ALA A 137 -11.20 2.47 0.47
C ALA A 137 -11.43 3.26 1.76
N HIS A 138 -11.17 4.57 1.75
CA HIS A 138 -11.46 5.45 2.89
C HIS A 138 -12.97 5.53 3.19
N ARG A 139 -13.84 5.57 2.16
CA ARG A 139 -15.30 5.59 2.32
C ARG A 139 -15.82 4.31 3.00
N VAL A 140 -15.36 3.14 2.55
CA VAL A 140 -15.83 1.84 3.07
C VAL A 140 -15.24 1.50 4.43
N LEU A 141 -14.05 2.01 4.79
CA LEU A 141 -13.48 1.82 6.11
C LEU A 141 -14.37 2.40 7.21
N LYS A 142 -14.53 1.70 8.33
CA LYS A 142 -15.09 2.25 9.57
C LYS A 142 -14.16 3.30 10.15
N ASP A 143 -14.67 4.17 11.03
CA ASP A 143 -13.88 5.25 11.64
C ASP A 143 -12.64 4.77 12.39
N ASN A 144 -12.67 3.56 12.97
CA ASN A 144 -11.54 2.91 13.63
C ASN A 144 -10.69 2.02 12.71
N GLY A 145 -10.99 2.02 11.41
CA GLY A 145 -10.38 1.13 10.43
C GLY A 145 -9.04 1.62 9.91
N SER A 146 -8.27 0.68 9.35
CA SER A 146 -6.93 0.92 8.81
C SER A 146 -6.81 0.38 7.39
N LEU A 147 -6.05 1.10 6.55
CA LEU A 147 -5.65 0.69 5.21
C LEU A 147 -4.15 0.43 5.19
N TYR A 148 -3.76 -0.76 4.73
CA TYR A 148 -2.39 -1.13 4.44
C TYR A 148 -2.17 -1.14 2.93
N ILE A 149 -1.16 -0.43 2.43
CA ILE A 149 -0.79 -0.43 1.00
C ILE A 149 0.65 -0.93 0.89
N CYS A 150 0.84 -2.09 0.27
CA CYS A 150 2.16 -2.63 -0.03
C CYS A 150 2.72 -2.04 -1.33
N GLY A 151 4.02 -1.82 -1.40
CA GLY A 151 4.64 -1.22 -2.58
C GLY A 151 6.16 -1.12 -2.50
N PHE A 152 6.77 -0.75 -3.63
CA PHE A 152 8.14 -0.23 -3.60
C PHE A 152 8.14 1.18 -3.03
N SER A 153 9.20 1.51 -2.29
CA SER A 153 9.29 2.76 -1.53
C SER A 153 9.13 4.01 -2.41
N GLU A 154 9.67 3.94 -3.62
CA GLU A 154 9.62 4.98 -4.63
C GLU A 154 8.17 5.24 -5.07
N ILE A 155 7.39 4.18 -5.29
CA ILE A 155 5.97 4.29 -5.69
C ILE A 155 5.11 4.74 -4.50
N LEU A 156 5.36 4.17 -3.31
CA LEU A 156 4.61 4.54 -2.11
C LEU A 156 4.85 5.98 -1.68
N ALA A 157 5.98 6.59 -2.04
CA ALA A 157 6.22 8.00 -1.78
C ALA A 157 5.18 8.88 -2.51
N ASP A 158 4.92 8.58 -3.79
CA ASP A 158 3.94 9.30 -4.60
C ASP A 158 2.51 9.00 -4.13
N ILE A 159 2.20 7.73 -3.85
CA ILE A 159 0.88 7.35 -3.30
C ILE A 159 0.63 8.07 -1.98
N LYS A 160 1.61 8.08 -1.06
CA LYS A 160 1.51 8.80 0.20
C LYS A 160 1.26 10.29 -0.03
N PHE A 161 1.95 10.91 -1.00
CA PHE A 161 1.76 12.32 -1.32
C PHE A 161 0.32 12.63 -1.72
N VAL A 162 -0.26 11.86 -2.64
CA VAL A 162 -1.62 12.14 -3.17
C VAL A 162 -2.75 11.70 -2.23
N THR A 163 -2.51 10.71 -1.36
CA THR A 163 -3.57 10.11 -0.51
C THR A 163 -3.56 10.58 0.95
N SER A 164 -2.43 11.05 1.49
CA SER A 164 -2.31 11.31 2.93
C SER A 164 -3.29 12.35 3.49
N LYS A 165 -3.78 13.29 2.65
CA LYS A 165 -4.78 14.29 3.04
C LYS A 165 -6.13 13.70 3.46
N TYR A 166 -6.44 12.46 3.06
CA TYR A 166 -7.70 11.80 3.41
C TYR A 166 -7.63 11.04 4.73
N PHE A 167 -6.44 10.80 5.28
CA PHE A 167 -6.25 9.98 6.47
C PHE A 167 -5.71 10.80 7.64
N HIS A 168 -6.09 10.42 8.85
CA HIS A 168 -5.61 11.08 10.06
C HIS A 168 -4.11 10.89 10.29
N SER A 169 -3.58 9.70 9.97
CA SER A 169 -2.15 9.43 10.13
C SER A 169 -1.65 8.36 9.16
N CYS A 170 -0.34 8.39 8.91
CA CYS A 170 0.38 7.41 8.10
C CYS A 170 1.60 6.91 8.89
N LYS A 171 1.76 5.58 8.99
CA LYS A 171 3.02 4.94 9.40
C LYS A 171 3.67 4.28 8.19
N TRP A 172 4.99 4.24 8.20
CA TRP A 172 5.77 3.58 7.16
C TRP A 172 6.39 2.32 7.75
N LEU A 173 5.93 1.16 7.29
CA LEU A 173 6.44 -0.13 7.70
C LEU A 173 7.37 -0.69 6.61
N ILE A 174 8.35 -1.47 7.02
CA ILE A 174 9.33 -2.10 6.13
C ILE A 174 9.18 -3.60 6.23
N TRP A 175 8.78 -4.26 5.15
CA TRP A 175 8.91 -5.72 5.04
C TRP A 175 10.32 -6.05 4.56
N PHE A 176 11.18 -6.42 5.50
CA PHE A 176 12.57 -6.78 5.25
C PHE A 176 12.72 -8.29 5.04
N TYR A 177 13.43 -8.68 3.98
CA TYR A 177 13.71 -10.07 3.65
C TYR A 177 15.19 -10.26 3.31
N ARG A 178 15.73 -11.44 3.66
CA ARG A 178 17.15 -11.78 3.46
C ARG A 178 17.40 -12.76 2.33
N ASN A 179 16.38 -13.51 1.93
CA ASN A 179 16.51 -14.68 1.06
C ASN A 179 16.31 -14.37 -0.43
N LYS A 180 16.28 -13.08 -0.81
CA LYS A 180 16.21 -12.65 -2.20
C LYS A 180 17.62 -12.34 -2.70
N ALA A 181 18.01 -12.94 -3.81
CA ALA A 181 19.32 -12.72 -4.41
C ALA A 181 19.44 -11.27 -4.93
N ASN A 182 20.62 -10.69 -4.73
CA ASN A 182 20.99 -9.38 -5.25
C ASN A 182 22.10 -9.58 -6.28
N LEU A 183 21.73 -9.53 -7.57
CA LEU A 183 22.64 -9.81 -8.69
C LEU A 183 23.18 -8.55 -9.36
N GLY A 184 22.86 -7.37 -8.82
CA GLY A 184 23.30 -6.08 -9.33
C GLY A 184 24.70 -5.69 -8.83
N LYS A 185 25.24 -4.61 -9.40
CA LYS A 185 26.53 -3.99 -9.00
C LYS A 185 26.39 -2.90 -7.93
N ASP A 186 25.17 -2.66 -7.46
CA ASP A 186 24.82 -1.62 -6.49
C ASP A 186 24.07 -2.25 -5.28
N TRP A 187 23.62 -1.43 -4.34
CA TRP A 187 22.80 -1.83 -3.19
C TRP A 187 21.60 -2.66 -3.65
N GLY A 188 21.59 -3.92 -3.22
CA GLY A 188 20.52 -4.84 -3.53
C GLY A 188 19.24 -4.55 -2.75
N ARG A 189 18.09 -4.65 -3.43
CA ARG A 189 16.79 -4.44 -2.79
C ARG A 189 16.50 -5.55 -1.78
N SER A 190 16.45 -5.17 -0.51
CA SER A 190 16.25 -6.08 0.63
C SER A 190 14.88 -5.95 1.30
N HIS A 191 14.01 -5.08 0.79
CA HIS A 191 12.70 -4.85 1.37
C HIS A 191 11.65 -4.40 0.36
N GLU A 192 10.41 -4.54 0.76
CA GLU A 192 9.25 -3.79 0.27
C GLU A 192 8.72 -2.91 1.41
N SER A 193 8.02 -1.83 1.07
CA SER A 193 7.43 -0.91 2.03
C SER A 193 5.93 -1.16 2.14
N ILE A 194 5.36 -0.76 3.28
CA ILE A 194 3.92 -0.83 3.52
C ILE A 194 3.49 0.48 4.20
N LEU A 195 2.59 1.23 3.55
CA LEU A 195 1.91 2.36 4.17
C LEU A 195 0.80 1.84 5.07
N LEU A 196 0.80 2.25 6.34
CA LEU A 196 -0.33 2.07 7.24
C LEU A 196 -1.05 3.41 7.42
N LEU A 197 -2.20 3.54 6.78
CA LEU A 197 -3.06 4.70 6.79
C LEU A 197 -4.23 4.46 7.75
N ARG A 198 -4.49 5.42 8.65
CA ARG A 198 -5.58 5.32 9.64
C ARG A 198 -6.65 6.34 9.34
N LYS A 199 -7.91 5.89 9.27
CA LYS A 199 -9.04 6.77 8.98
C LYS A 199 -9.20 7.86 10.03
N SER A 200 -9.08 7.51 11.32
CA SER A 200 -9.14 8.47 12.42
C SER A 200 -8.02 8.27 13.46
N GLY A 201 -8.04 9.09 14.52
CA GLY A 201 -7.19 8.90 15.70
C GLY A 201 -7.61 7.71 16.57
N LYS A 202 -8.81 7.16 16.37
CA LYS A 202 -9.25 5.88 16.94
C LYS A 202 -8.83 4.79 15.96
N PHE A 203 -8.16 3.76 16.45
CA PHE A 203 -7.74 2.63 15.60
C PHE A 203 -7.62 1.36 16.44
N ILE A 204 -7.78 0.20 15.79
CA ILE A 204 -7.49 -1.10 16.40
C ILE A 204 -5.98 -1.35 16.31
N PHE A 205 -5.36 -1.69 17.45
CA PHE A 205 -3.97 -2.19 17.47
C PHE A 205 -3.76 -3.20 18.60
N ASN A 206 -3.91 -4.48 18.29
CA ASN A 206 -3.75 -5.61 19.21
C ASN A 206 -2.26 -5.93 19.38
N ILE A 207 -1.59 -5.17 20.24
CA ILE A 207 -0.14 -5.22 20.39
C ILE A 207 0.37 -6.60 20.80
N ASP A 208 -0.39 -7.32 21.64
CA ASP A 208 -0.02 -8.61 22.21
C ASP A 208 -0.03 -9.73 21.16
N GLU A 209 -0.87 -9.61 20.12
CA GLU A 209 -0.96 -10.56 19.00
C GLU A 209 0.28 -10.55 18.09
N VAL A 210 1.08 -9.47 18.17
CA VAL A 210 2.21 -9.24 17.26
C VAL A 210 3.51 -8.89 17.97
N ARG A 211 3.61 -9.22 19.25
CA ARG A 211 4.87 -9.10 19.98
C ARG A 211 5.97 -9.93 19.34
N ILE A 212 7.20 -9.47 19.54
CA ILE A 212 8.38 -10.15 19.05
C ILE A 212 9.20 -10.68 20.24
N PRO A 213 9.89 -11.83 20.08
CA PRO A 213 10.78 -12.33 21.12
C PRO A 213 11.84 -11.29 21.50
N TYR A 214 12.17 -11.23 22.79
CA TYR A 214 13.33 -10.46 23.26
C TYR A 214 14.64 -11.07 22.74
N ASN A 215 15.68 -10.24 22.67
CA ASN A 215 17.04 -10.75 22.50
C ASN A 215 17.54 -11.40 23.81
N ASP A 216 18.57 -12.23 23.71
CA ASP A 216 19.07 -12.99 24.86
C ASP A 216 19.60 -12.10 25.99
N HIS A 217 20.11 -10.92 25.64
CA HIS A 217 20.60 -9.94 26.61
C HIS A 217 19.48 -9.34 27.48
N THR A 218 18.31 -9.06 26.90
CA THR A 218 17.16 -8.56 27.66
C THR A 218 16.58 -9.64 28.58
N VAL A 219 16.55 -10.89 28.13
CA VAL A 219 16.09 -12.02 28.98
C VAL A 219 17.07 -12.27 30.12
N LYS A 220 18.38 -12.15 29.89
CA LYS A 220 19.43 -12.34 30.91
C LYS A 220 19.42 -11.27 32.01
N TYR A 221 18.97 -10.05 31.71
CA TYR A 221 18.95 -8.93 32.64
C TYR A 221 17.60 -8.20 32.57
N PRO A 222 16.55 -8.78 33.16
CA PRO A 222 15.16 -8.36 32.96
C PRO A 222 14.82 -7.05 33.67
N GLN A 223 15.41 -6.78 34.84
CA GLN A 223 15.16 -5.54 35.58
C GLN A 223 16.26 -4.52 35.28
N ARG A 224 15.84 -3.35 34.79
CA ARG A 224 16.73 -2.20 34.58
C ARG A 224 16.06 -0.95 35.09
N SER A 225 16.80 -0.14 35.84
CA SER A 225 16.41 1.23 36.10
C SER A 225 16.39 2.00 34.78
N GLN A 226 15.31 2.72 34.51
CA GLN A 226 15.25 3.58 33.35
C GLN A 226 16.37 4.63 33.44
N ALA A 227 17.19 4.74 32.39
CA ALA A 227 18.27 5.71 32.38
C ALA A 227 17.70 7.14 32.39
N ASP A 228 18.31 8.02 33.19
CA ASP A 228 17.96 9.45 33.29
C ASP A 228 18.06 10.17 31.94
N SER A 229 18.83 9.64 30.98
CA SER A 229 18.97 10.16 29.61
C SER A 229 17.97 9.60 28.61
N SER A 230 17.05 8.73 29.04
CA SER A 230 16.07 8.13 28.12
C SER A 230 15.07 9.18 27.63
N GLN A 231 14.75 9.17 26.33
CA GLN A 231 13.71 10.02 25.73
C GLN A 231 12.32 9.87 26.37
N TYR A 232 12.11 8.80 27.14
CA TYR A 232 10.86 8.51 27.85
C TYR A 232 10.95 8.82 29.35
N SER A 233 12.06 9.39 29.83
CA SER A 233 12.14 9.91 31.19
C SER A 233 11.40 11.25 31.23
N ASN A 234 10.13 11.21 31.63
CA ASN A 234 9.51 12.41 32.14
C ASN A 234 10.32 12.79 33.38
N SER A 235 10.81 14.02 33.49
CA SER A 235 11.73 14.53 34.52
C SER A 235 11.27 14.37 35.99
N ALA A 236 10.17 13.66 36.22
CA ALA A 236 9.80 13.10 37.51
C ALA A 236 10.73 11.92 37.84
N LYS A 237 11.53 12.08 38.91
CA LYS A 237 12.33 11.04 39.57
C LYS A 237 11.47 9.88 40.08
N ASN A 238 10.91 9.08 39.18
CA ASN A 238 10.29 7.82 39.54
C ASN A 238 11.32 6.71 39.32
N ASN A 239 11.60 5.97 40.39
CA ASN A 239 12.31 4.69 40.37
C ASN A 239 11.48 3.65 39.61
N TYR A 240 11.21 3.89 38.34
CA TYR A 240 10.50 2.96 37.48
C TYR A 240 11.47 1.83 37.12
N VAL A 241 11.22 0.67 37.70
CA VAL A 241 11.87 -0.58 37.30
C VAL A 241 11.08 -1.12 36.13
N TRP A 242 11.70 -1.11 34.95
CA TRP A 242 11.10 -1.73 33.78
C TRP A 242 11.27 -3.25 33.86
N GLU A 243 10.21 -3.98 33.51
CA GLU A 243 10.21 -5.43 33.39
C GLU A 243 9.77 -5.88 31.98
N PRO A 244 10.37 -6.94 31.43
CA PRO A 244 9.98 -7.48 30.14
C PRO A 244 8.57 -8.06 30.21
N ASN A 245 7.74 -7.73 29.23
CA ASN A 245 6.42 -8.32 29.13
C ASN A 245 6.54 -9.82 28.77
N PRO A 246 5.82 -10.73 29.44
CA PRO A 246 5.97 -12.17 29.24
C PRO A 246 5.68 -12.63 27.81
N LEU A 247 4.88 -11.88 27.06
CA LEU A 247 4.53 -12.18 25.67
C LEU A 247 5.56 -11.62 24.66
N GLY A 248 6.57 -10.88 25.13
CA GLY A 248 7.66 -10.36 24.32
C GLY A 248 7.69 -8.83 24.18
N ALA A 249 8.64 -8.34 23.39
CA ALA A 249 8.80 -6.93 23.10
C ALA A 249 7.67 -6.41 22.19
N LYS A 250 7.40 -5.10 22.29
CA LYS A 250 6.49 -4.43 21.35
C LYS A 250 6.95 -4.64 19.89
N PRO A 251 6.02 -4.80 18.94
CA PRO A 251 6.34 -4.90 17.51
C PRO A 251 7.17 -3.68 17.06
N LYS A 252 7.98 -3.91 16.03
CA LYS A 252 8.73 -2.86 15.33
C LYS A 252 8.08 -2.58 13.99
N ASP A 253 8.41 -1.42 13.44
CA ASP A 253 8.01 -1.00 12.09
C ASP A 253 8.82 -1.70 10.98
N VAL A 254 9.89 -2.41 11.32
CA VAL A 254 10.62 -3.32 10.42
C VAL A 254 10.20 -4.77 10.69
N LEU A 255 9.46 -5.36 9.75
CA LEU A 255 8.99 -6.74 9.77
C LEU A 255 9.98 -7.63 9.02
N GLU A 256 10.78 -8.39 9.76
CA GLU A 256 11.72 -9.34 9.16
C GLU A 256 11.05 -10.70 8.90
N ILE A 257 10.65 -10.91 7.64
CA ILE A 257 9.91 -12.08 7.19
C ILE A 257 10.47 -12.48 5.82
N PRO A 258 10.87 -13.75 5.59
CA PRO A 258 11.39 -14.17 4.29
C PRO A 258 10.34 -14.06 3.19
N THR A 259 10.78 -13.86 1.94
CA THR A 259 9.90 -14.06 0.79
C THR A 259 9.61 -15.54 0.59
N ILE A 260 8.52 -15.85 -0.11
CA ILE A 260 8.16 -17.23 -0.45
C ILE A 260 9.20 -17.82 -1.41
N SER A 261 9.68 -19.03 -1.09
CA SER A 261 10.54 -19.82 -1.96
C SER A 261 9.72 -20.87 -2.73
N ASN A 262 10.30 -21.43 -3.80
CA ASN A 262 9.62 -22.42 -4.65
C ASN A 262 9.16 -23.67 -3.90
N GLY A 263 9.88 -24.08 -2.86
CA GLY A 263 9.53 -25.23 -2.01
C GLY A 263 8.70 -24.87 -0.78
N SER A 264 8.18 -23.64 -0.69
CA SER A 264 7.37 -23.24 0.47
C SER A 264 6.02 -23.94 0.45
N TRP A 265 5.57 -24.42 1.61
CA TRP A 265 4.28 -25.10 1.78
C TRP A 265 3.08 -24.21 1.41
N GLU A 266 3.26 -22.90 1.51
CA GLU A 266 2.20 -21.93 1.26
C GLU A 266 2.16 -21.46 -0.20
N ARG A 267 3.07 -21.93 -1.06
CA ARG A 267 3.20 -21.46 -2.45
C ARG A 267 1.92 -21.74 -3.23
N SER A 268 1.46 -20.72 -3.95
CA SER A 268 0.35 -20.78 -4.91
C SER A 268 0.85 -20.51 -6.33
N LEU A 269 -0.10 -20.49 -7.27
CA LEU A 269 0.13 -20.16 -8.68
C LEU A 269 0.67 -18.73 -8.87
N HIS A 270 0.30 -17.78 -8.00
CA HIS A 270 0.62 -16.36 -8.19
C HIS A 270 2.13 -16.07 -8.01
N PRO A 271 2.78 -15.36 -8.94
CA PRO A 271 4.23 -15.18 -8.92
C PRO A 271 4.72 -14.33 -7.75
N THR A 272 3.96 -13.31 -7.36
CA THR A 272 4.31 -12.31 -6.34
C THR A 272 3.52 -12.46 -5.05
N GLN A 273 3.14 -13.70 -4.70
CA GLN A 273 2.44 -13.99 -3.45
C GLN A 273 3.17 -13.44 -2.21
N LYS A 274 2.41 -12.80 -1.31
CA LYS A 274 2.89 -12.35 0.00
C LYS A 274 2.86 -13.50 1.03
N PRO A 275 3.81 -13.57 1.98
CA PRO A 275 3.84 -14.66 2.99
C PRO A 275 2.66 -14.58 3.98
N VAL A 276 2.16 -15.74 4.40
CA VAL A 276 1.17 -15.89 5.48
C VAL A 276 1.64 -15.21 6.76
N GLU A 277 2.93 -15.33 7.14
CA GLU A 277 3.48 -14.67 8.34
C GLU A 277 3.28 -13.15 8.29
N LEU A 278 3.42 -12.53 7.11
CA LEU A 278 3.27 -11.09 6.92
C LEU A 278 1.81 -10.67 7.10
N LEU A 279 0.90 -11.31 6.37
CA LEU A 279 -0.52 -10.97 6.39
C LEU A 279 -1.15 -11.26 7.75
N ARG A 280 -0.73 -12.34 8.41
CA ARG A 280 -1.19 -12.66 9.75
C ARG A 280 -0.82 -11.59 10.77
N ARG A 281 0.41 -11.06 10.76
CA ARG A 281 0.76 -9.94 11.65
C ARG A 281 -0.09 -8.71 11.36
N ILE A 282 -0.32 -8.38 10.09
CA ILE A 282 -1.13 -7.22 9.71
C ILE A 282 -2.58 -7.40 10.20
N ILE A 283 -3.21 -8.52 9.85
CA ILE A 283 -4.60 -8.84 10.21
C ILE A 283 -4.78 -8.88 11.72
N LEU A 284 -3.97 -9.65 12.45
CA LEU A 284 -4.15 -9.80 13.90
C LEU A 284 -3.85 -8.50 14.66
N SER A 285 -2.90 -7.69 14.20
CA SER A 285 -2.65 -6.39 14.84
C SER A 285 -3.79 -5.40 14.64
N SER A 286 -4.51 -5.42 13.52
CA SER A 286 -5.46 -4.36 13.17
C SER A 286 -6.91 -4.82 13.00
N SER A 287 -7.24 -6.01 13.50
CA SER A 287 -8.60 -6.55 13.47
C SER A 287 -8.90 -7.43 14.68
N ASN A 288 -10.16 -7.47 15.06
CA ASN A 288 -10.67 -8.35 16.11
C ASN A 288 -11.39 -9.55 15.46
N ASN A 289 -11.94 -10.43 16.31
CA ASN A 289 -12.87 -11.45 15.83
C ASN A 289 -14.07 -10.77 15.14
N ASP A 290 -14.61 -11.40 14.10
CA ASP A 290 -15.72 -10.90 13.26
C ASP A 290 -15.47 -9.60 12.49
N SER A 291 -14.28 -8.98 12.61
CA SER A 291 -13.89 -7.86 11.75
C SER A 291 -13.96 -8.24 10.28
N VAL A 292 -14.39 -7.30 9.45
CA VAL A 292 -14.45 -7.45 8.00
C VAL A 292 -13.15 -6.98 7.38
N ILE A 293 -12.44 -7.90 6.74
CA ILE A 293 -11.17 -7.67 6.03
C ILE A 293 -11.45 -7.58 4.53
N LEU A 294 -11.04 -6.50 3.90
CA LEU A 294 -11.12 -6.35 2.44
C LEU A 294 -9.73 -6.41 1.83
N ASP A 295 -9.60 -7.19 0.75
CA ASP A 295 -8.46 -7.10 -0.15
C ASP A 295 -8.98 -6.90 -1.58
N PRO A 296 -8.83 -5.70 -2.16
CA PRO A 296 -9.32 -5.41 -3.50
C PRO A 296 -8.39 -5.94 -4.61
N PHE A 297 -7.24 -6.53 -4.26
CA PHE A 297 -6.23 -7.05 -5.20
C PHE A 297 -5.77 -8.47 -4.79
N GLY A 298 -6.71 -9.41 -4.84
CA GLY A 298 -6.61 -10.71 -4.18
C GLY A 298 -5.39 -11.55 -4.55
N GLY A 299 -4.95 -11.51 -5.81
CA GLY A 299 -3.74 -12.18 -6.31
C GLY A 299 -3.70 -13.68 -5.98
N SER A 300 -3.05 -14.01 -4.86
CA SER A 300 -2.91 -15.40 -4.36
C SER A 300 -3.95 -15.83 -3.31
N GLY A 301 -4.74 -14.88 -2.80
CA GLY A 301 -5.71 -15.10 -1.73
C GLY A 301 -5.11 -15.26 -0.34
N THR A 302 -3.85 -14.82 -0.12
CA THR A 302 -3.21 -14.95 1.20
C THR A 302 -3.98 -14.19 2.28
N THR A 303 -4.49 -12.99 1.98
CA THR A 303 -5.31 -12.21 2.92
C THR A 303 -6.55 -12.98 3.36
N TYR A 304 -7.26 -13.59 2.41
CA TYR A 304 -8.49 -14.35 2.66
C TYR A 304 -8.21 -15.65 3.42
N ALA A 305 -7.17 -16.39 3.04
CA ALA A 305 -6.79 -17.63 3.74
C ALA A 305 -6.39 -17.37 5.20
N VAL A 306 -5.73 -16.25 5.48
CA VAL A 306 -5.45 -15.82 6.85
C VAL A 306 -6.71 -15.38 7.58
N ALA A 307 -7.59 -14.60 6.94
CA ALA A 307 -8.85 -14.20 7.54
C ALA A 307 -9.72 -15.42 7.90
N GLU A 308 -9.85 -16.39 6.99
CA GLU A 308 -10.48 -17.70 7.19
C GLU A 308 -9.94 -18.44 8.41
N ALA A 309 -8.63 -18.67 8.44
CA ALA A 309 -7.97 -19.42 9.51
C ALA A 309 -8.22 -18.78 10.88
N TYR A 310 -8.30 -17.46 10.91
CA TYR A 310 -8.50 -16.68 12.12
C TYR A 310 -9.96 -16.24 12.33
N GLN A 311 -10.92 -16.78 11.57
CA GLN A 311 -12.36 -16.53 11.73
C GLN A 311 -12.74 -15.04 11.66
N ARG A 312 -12.05 -14.30 10.79
CA ARG A 312 -12.44 -12.94 10.40
C ARG A 312 -13.32 -13.03 9.16
N LYS A 313 -14.28 -12.12 9.05
CA LYS A 313 -15.04 -11.99 7.81
C LYS A 313 -14.15 -11.39 6.72
N TRP A 314 -14.37 -11.75 5.47
CA TRP A 314 -13.57 -11.20 4.39
C TRP A 314 -14.35 -10.93 3.11
N ILE A 315 -13.89 -9.92 2.36
CA ILE A 315 -14.39 -9.56 1.04
C ILE A 315 -13.19 -9.54 0.12
N GLY A 316 -13.24 -10.31 -0.97
CA GLY A 316 -12.15 -10.42 -1.92
C GLY A 316 -12.51 -9.99 -3.33
N CYS A 317 -11.56 -9.38 -4.02
CA CYS A 317 -11.68 -9.06 -5.44
C CYS A 317 -10.45 -9.55 -6.18
N GLU A 318 -10.62 -10.23 -7.30
CA GLU A 318 -9.52 -10.57 -8.19
C GLU A 318 -9.97 -10.53 -9.65
N LEU A 319 -9.20 -9.86 -10.50
CA LEU A 319 -9.57 -9.63 -11.90
C LEU A 319 -9.40 -10.90 -12.74
N SER A 320 -8.35 -11.69 -12.46
CA SER A 320 -8.08 -12.93 -13.19
C SER A 320 -8.95 -14.06 -12.68
N LYS A 321 -9.78 -14.62 -13.58
CA LYS A 321 -10.59 -15.81 -13.27
C LYS A 321 -9.74 -17.03 -12.89
N GLU A 322 -8.55 -17.18 -13.49
CA GLU A 322 -7.60 -18.24 -13.13
C GLU A 322 -7.12 -18.11 -11.69
N TYR A 323 -6.79 -16.88 -11.26
CA TYR A 323 -6.42 -16.62 -9.88
C TYR A 323 -7.62 -16.76 -8.94
N CYS A 324 -8.84 -16.41 -9.37
CA CYS A 324 -10.04 -16.67 -8.58
C CYS A 324 -10.22 -18.16 -8.27
N THR A 325 -10.03 -19.05 -9.26
CA THR A 325 -10.07 -20.50 -9.05
C THR A 325 -8.97 -20.95 -8.10
N ALA A 326 -7.73 -20.48 -8.28
CA ALA A 326 -6.63 -20.83 -7.38
C ALA A 326 -6.84 -20.36 -5.93
N ILE A 327 -7.49 -19.20 -5.75
CA ILE A 327 -7.89 -18.67 -4.44
C ILE A 327 -8.97 -19.56 -3.81
N GLN A 328 -9.99 -19.94 -4.59
CA GLN A 328 -11.05 -20.85 -4.15
C GLN A 328 -10.46 -22.18 -3.67
N ASP A 329 -9.63 -22.84 -4.49
CA ASP A 329 -9.00 -24.12 -4.13
C ASP A 329 -8.17 -24.01 -2.84
N ARG A 330 -7.40 -22.92 -2.70
CA ARG A 330 -6.59 -22.64 -1.51
C ARG A 330 -7.45 -22.49 -0.25
N ILE A 331 -8.60 -21.81 -0.35
CA ILE A 331 -9.47 -21.54 0.79
C ILE A 331 -10.28 -22.78 1.18
N LEU A 332 -10.69 -23.59 0.20
CA LEU A 332 -11.42 -24.84 0.44
C LEU A 332 -10.53 -25.98 0.96
N ASP A 333 -9.20 -25.87 0.85
CA ASP A 333 -8.26 -26.79 1.48
C ASP A 333 -8.21 -26.59 3.01
N GLU A 334 -9.03 -27.34 3.73
CA GLU A 334 -9.07 -27.31 5.20
C GLU A 334 -7.70 -27.57 5.84
N SER A 335 -6.88 -28.45 5.24
CA SER A 335 -5.55 -28.76 5.76
C SER A 335 -4.62 -27.54 5.70
N HIS A 336 -4.77 -26.74 4.64
CA HIS A 336 -4.05 -25.48 4.47
C HIS A 336 -4.49 -24.44 5.50
N ILE A 337 -5.80 -24.25 5.68
CA ILE A 337 -6.37 -23.31 6.67
C ILE A 337 -5.95 -23.69 8.10
N GLN A 338 -6.04 -24.98 8.45
CA GLN A 338 -5.58 -25.45 9.76
C GLN A 338 -4.08 -25.24 9.97
N ARG A 339 -3.26 -25.45 8.94
CA ARG A 339 -1.82 -25.20 9.01
C ARG A 339 -1.50 -23.72 9.27
N ILE A 340 -2.24 -22.79 8.64
CA ILE A 340 -2.13 -21.35 8.94
C ILE A 340 -2.44 -21.08 10.41
N LEU A 341 -3.56 -21.60 10.92
CA LEU A 341 -4.02 -21.36 12.30
C LEU A 341 -3.04 -21.88 13.35
N VAL A 342 -2.49 -23.09 13.14
CA VAL A 342 -1.54 -23.71 14.07
C VAL A 342 -0.21 -22.93 14.16
N GLY A 343 0.21 -22.26 13.07
CA GLY A 343 1.36 -21.36 13.09
C GLY A 343 2.73 -22.03 13.28
N ASN A 344 2.80 -23.36 13.26
CA ASN A 344 4.04 -24.13 13.49
C ASN A 344 5.18 -23.73 12.53
N ASP A 345 4.87 -23.44 11.27
CA ASP A 345 5.86 -23.04 10.26
C ASP A 345 6.53 -21.71 10.61
N GLU A 346 5.80 -20.75 11.16
CA GLU A 346 6.39 -19.50 11.62
C GLU A 346 7.29 -19.75 12.83
N ILE A 347 6.83 -20.50 13.83
CA ILE A 347 7.63 -20.80 15.02
C ILE A 347 8.94 -21.48 14.59
N SER A 348 8.87 -22.41 13.63
CA SER A 348 10.05 -23.06 13.05
C SER A 348 10.96 -22.04 12.33
N SER A 349 10.38 -21.10 11.59
CA SER A 349 11.08 -20.04 10.88
C SER A 349 11.81 -19.11 11.85
N GLN A 350 11.13 -18.66 12.91
CA GLN A 350 11.69 -17.86 13.98
C GLN A 350 12.86 -18.56 14.68
N LYS A 351 12.72 -19.86 15.01
CA LYS A 351 13.80 -20.67 15.60
C LYS A 351 15.01 -20.77 14.68
N ARG A 352 14.80 -21.03 13.37
CA ARG A 352 15.89 -21.04 12.37
C ARG A 352 16.59 -19.69 12.27
N ARG A 353 15.82 -18.59 12.26
CA ARG A 353 16.36 -17.21 12.23
C ARG A 353 17.21 -16.90 13.46
N LYS A 354 16.80 -17.35 14.66
CA LYS A 354 17.61 -17.20 15.88
C LYS A 354 18.93 -17.95 15.78
N LYS A 355 18.90 -19.21 15.31
CA LYS A 355 20.12 -20.03 15.13
C LYS A 355 21.13 -19.42 14.15
N LEU A 356 20.66 -18.81 13.07
CA LEU A 356 21.52 -18.17 12.07
C LEU A 356 22.19 -16.88 12.56
N ARG A 357 21.75 -16.33 13.70
CA ARG A 357 22.23 -15.03 14.20
C ARG A 357 23.38 -15.12 15.21
N GLY A 358 23.73 -16.32 15.68
CA GLY A 358 24.73 -16.51 16.74
C GLY A 358 24.16 -16.21 18.11
#